data_AF-A0A7C3GSS8-F1
#
_entry.id   AF-A0A7C3GSS8-F1
#
_cell.length_a   1.000
_cell.length_b   1.000
_cell.length_c   1.000
_cell.angle_alpha   90.00
_cell.angle_beta   90.00
_cell.angle_gamma   90.00
#
_symmetry.space_group_name_H-M   'P 1'
#
loop_
_entity.id
_entity.type
_entity.pdbx_description
1 polymer ?
#
loop_
_entity_poly.entity_id
_entity_poly.type
_entity_poly.pdbx_seq_one_letter_code
_entity_poly.pdbx_strand_id
1 'polypeptide(L)' 'AARGMVSGVAKRVRFVMSHAMGKLEIAGLTRDWVIFKFHRAAREEDTGKLLLYRRNPAAYWLDDYQELVEEVPLGNAVPV' A
#
# COMPACT_ATOMS: atom_id res chain seq x y z
N ALA A 1 3.66 -16.15 -1.14
CA ALA A 1 2.75 -17.32 -1.15
C ALA A 1 1.63 -17.24 -0.10
N ALA A 2 1.88 -17.49 1.20
CA ALA A 2 0.81 -17.63 2.20
C ALA A 2 -0.12 -16.40 2.36
N ARG A 3 0.41 -15.17 2.28
CA ARG A 3 -0.39 -13.94 2.42
C ARG A 3 -1.39 -13.72 1.29
N GLY A 4 -1.21 -14.31 0.11
CA GLY A 4 -2.16 -14.22 -1.01
C GLY A 4 -3.37 -15.13 -0.86
N MET A 5 -3.27 -16.16 -0.01
CA MET A 5 -4.25 -17.24 0.11
C MET A 5 -5.28 -17.04 1.23
N VAL A 6 -5.21 -15.92 1.95
CA VAL A 6 -6.05 -15.64 3.13
C VAL A 6 -6.94 -14.42 2.89
N SER A 7 -8.14 -14.45 3.47
CA SER A 7 -9.12 -13.36 3.33
C SER A 7 -8.65 -12.05 3.97
N GLY A 8 -9.26 -10.92 3.57
CA GLY A 8 -8.97 -9.62 4.17
C GLY A 8 -9.18 -9.58 5.68
N VAL A 9 -10.21 -10.26 6.18
CA VAL A 9 -10.50 -10.40 7.61
C VAL A 9 -9.39 -11.16 8.34
N ALA A 10 -8.91 -12.26 7.74
CA ALA A 10 -7.79 -13.02 8.30
C ALA A 10 -6.49 -12.21 8.33
N LYS A 11 -6.28 -11.32 7.34
CA LYS A 11 -5.15 -10.36 7.33
C LYS A 11 -5.34 -9.18 8.28
N ARG A 12 -6.52 -9.02 8.90
CA ARG A 12 -6.88 -7.97 9.86
C ARG A 12 -6.62 -6.55 9.36
N VAL A 13 -6.90 -6.31 8.08
CA VAL A 13 -6.70 -4.99 7.49
C VAL A 13 -7.79 -4.02 7.95
N ARG A 14 -7.40 -2.82 8.39
CA ARG A 14 -8.31 -1.86 9.05
C ARG A 14 -8.68 -0.66 8.20
N PHE A 15 -7.74 -0.14 7.41
CA PHE A 15 -7.93 1.05 6.59
C PHE A 15 -7.68 0.68 5.13
N VAL A 16 -8.75 0.45 4.38
CA VAL A 16 -8.68 -0.16 3.05
C VAL A 16 -9.58 0.57 2.10
N MET A 17 -9.10 0.73 0.87
CA MET A 17 -9.88 1.28 -0.22
C MET A 17 -9.74 0.43 -1.48
N SER A 18 -10.80 0.45 -2.28
CA SER A 18 -10.77 -0.03 -3.66
C SER A 18 -10.40 1.14 -4.57
N HIS A 19 -9.44 0.92 -5.46
CA HIS A 19 -8.99 1.88 -6.47
C HIS A 19 -8.75 1.16 -7.80
N ALA A 20 -8.65 1.90 -8.89
CA ALA A 20 -8.36 1.34 -10.21
C ALA A 20 -7.03 0.54 -10.24
N MET A 21 -6.04 0.94 -9.44
CA MET A 21 -4.76 0.25 -9.28
C MET A 21 -4.86 -1.03 -8.43
N GLY A 22 -5.99 -1.24 -7.74
CA GLY A 22 -6.25 -2.42 -6.93
C GLY A 22 -6.82 -2.09 -5.56
N LYS A 23 -6.73 -3.06 -4.65
CA LYS A 23 -7.10 -2.91 -3.24
C LYS A 23 -5.87 -2.55 -2.43
N LEU A 24 -5.87 -1.35 -1.86
CA LEU A 24 -4.77 -0.82 -1.06
C LEU A 24 -5.17 -0.71 0.40
N GLU A 25 -4.20 -0.94 1.28
CA GLU A 25 -4.33 -0.69 2.71
C GLU A 25 -3.39 0.45 3.11
N ILE A 26 -3.84 1.32 4.02
CA ILE A 26 -2.96 2.27 4.70
C ILE A 26 -2.20 1.47 5.77
N ALA A 27 -0.92 1.20 5.49
CA ALA A 27 -0.06 0.41 6.36
C ALA A 27 0.57 1.25 7.48
N GLY A 28 0.70 2.56 7.28
CA GLY A 28 1.27 3.46 8.26
C GLY A 28 1.14 4.93 7.89
N LEU A 29 1.26 5.79 8.90
CA LEU A 29 1.26 7.24 8.78
C LEU A 29 2.35 7.79 9.70
N THR A 30 3.16 8.70 9.19
CA THR A 30 4.20 9.40 9.96
C THR A 30 3.92 10.91 9.96
N ARG A 31 4.88 11.71 10.44
CA ARG A 31 4.80 13.16 10.34
C ARG A 31 4.71 13.62 8.89
N ASP A 32 5.54 13.04 8.02
CA ASP A 32 5.78 13.57 6.68
C ASP A 32 5.32 12.61 5.56
N TRP A 33 4.93 11.38 5.91
CA TRP A 33 4.67 10.29 4.97
C TRP A 33 3.39 9.53 5.27
N VAL A 34 2.75 9.05 4.23
CA VAL A 34 1.75 7.97 4.29
C VAL A 34 2.28 6.76 3.52
N ILE A 35 2.02 5.58 4.05
CA ILE A 35 2.49 4.31 3.50
C ILE A 35 1.27 3.50 3.09
N PHE A 36 1.13 3.22 1.80
CA PHE A 36 0.16 2.29 1.27
C PHE A 36 0.81 0.94 0.99
N LYS A 37 0.01 -0.11 1.09
CA LYS A 37 0.41 -1.46 0.69
C LYS A 37 -0.64 -2.07 -0.20
N PHE A 38 -0.22 -2.68 -1.30
CA PHE A 38 -1.14 -3.46 -2.12
C PHE A 38 -1.56 -4.73 -1.39
N HIS A 39 -2.85 -4.78 -1.03
CA HIS A 39 -3.48 -6.01 -0.55
C HIS A 39 -3.73 -6.98 -1.70
N ARG A 40 -4.20 -6.44 -2.83
CA ARG A 40 -4.36 -7.09 -4.13
C ARG A 40 -4.22 -6.03 -5.20
N ALA A 41 -3.15 -6.05 -5.98
CA ALA A 41 -2.98 -5.10 -7.06
C ALA A 41 -3.77 -5.54 -8.31
N ALA A 42 -4.06 -4.59 -9.20
CA ALA A 42 -4.64 -4.87 -10.50
C ALA A 42 -3.62 -5.59 -11.41
N ARG A 43 -2.34 -5.20 -11.33
CA ARG A 43 -1.22 -5.89 -11.96
C ARG A 43 -0.57 -6.83 -10.93
N GLU A 44 -0.41 -8.11 -11.27
CA GLU A 44 0.04 -9.13 -10.32
C GLU A 44 1.43 -8.82 -9.74
N GLU A 45 2.33 -8.28 -10.57
CA GLU A 45 3.68 -7.84 -10.21
C GLU A 45 3.74 -6.78 -9.09
N ASP A 46 2.66 -6.01 -8.90
CA ASP A 46 2.57 -4.99 -7.86
C ASP A 46 2.07 -5.53 -6.52
N THR A 47 1.65 -6.81 -6.49
CA THR A 47 1.05 -7.39 -5.30
C THR A 47 2.04 -7.41 -4.15
N GLY A 48 1.64 -6.77 -3.04
CA GLY A 48 2.44 -6.67 -1.85
C GLY A 48 3.42 -5.50 -1.83
N LYS A 49 3.60 -4.74 -2.92
CA LYS A 49 4.45 -3.55 -2.93
C LYS A 49 3.96 -2.48 -1.94
N LEU A 50 4.91 -1.71 -1.40
CA LEU A 50 4.65 -0.52 -0.60
C LEU A 50 4.79 0.72 -1.48
N LEU A 51 3.87 1.67 -1.31
CA LEU A 51 3.94 2.99 -1.92
C LEU A 51 4.08 4.03 -0.82
N LEU A 52 5.11 4.85 -0.91
CA LEU A 52 5.34 5.96 0.02
C LEU A 52 5.01 7.27 -0.69
N TYR A 53 4.09 8.03 -0.11
CA TYR A 53 3.75 9.36 -0.58
C TYR A 53 3.96 10.40 0.51
N ARG A 54 4.20 11.65 0.10
CA ARG A 54 4.14 12.77 1.03
C ARG A 54 2.78 12.86 1.70
N ARG A 55 2.79 13.10 3.01
CA ARG A 55 1.55 13.22 3.77
C ARG A 55 0.79 14.46 3.29
N ASN A 56 -0.43 14.22 2.83
CA ASN A 56 -1.41 15.25 2.49
C ASN A 56 -2.62 15.11 3.45
N PRO A 57 -2.78 15.98 4.45
CA PRO A 57 -3.93 15.94 5.37
C PRO A 57 -5.28 16.23 4.71
N ALA A 58 -5.29 16.81 3.51
CA ALA A 58 -6.49 17.08 2.73
C ALA A 58 -6.83 15.95 1.74
N ALA A 59 -6.02 14.87 1.70
CA ALA A 59 -6.26 13.74 0.81
C ALA A 59 -7.40 12.86 1.33
N TYR A 60 -8.29 12.49 0.41
CA TYR A 60 -9.39 11.54 0.61
C TYR A 60 -9.16 10.26 -0.19
N TRP A 61 -8.49 10.35 -1.34
CA TRP A 61 -8.23 9.26 -2.26
C TRP A 61 -6.75 9.09 -2.60
N LEU A 62 -6.39 7.96 -3.19
CA LEU A 62 -5.02 7.72 -3.66
C LEU A 62 -4.60 8.76 -4.71
N ASP A 63 -5.54 9.23 -5.53
CA ASP A 63 -5.30 10.21 -6.59
C ASP A 63 -4.92 11.61 -6.05
N ASP A 64 -5.18 11.88 -4.77
CA ASP A 64 -4.77 13.11 -4.09
C ASP A 64 -3.27 13.11 -3.70
N TYR A 65 -2.57 12.00 -3.98
CA TYR A 65 -1.14 11.85 -3.78
C TYR A 65 -0.41 11.82 -5.12
N GLN A 66 0.18 12.96 -5.48
CA GLN A 66 0.85 13.13 -6.78
C GLN A 66 2.36 12.89 -6.72
N GLU A 67 2.95 12.89 -5.52
CA GLU A 67 4.38 12.74 -5.30
C GLU A 67 4.69 11.35 -4.71
N LEU A 68 4.86 10.36 -5.61
CA LEU A 68 5.41 9.07 -5.22
C LEU A 68 6.88 9.25 -4.87
N VAL A 69 7.23 8.96 -3.62
CA VAL A 69 8.61 9.08 -3.15
C VAL A 69 9.38 7.79 -3.33
N GLU A 70 8.75 6.66 -3.03
CA GLU A 70 9.39 5.36 -3.17
C GLU A 70 8.36 4.26 -3.39
N GLU A 71 8.72 3.30 -4.25
CA GLU A 71 8.03 2.03 -4.41
C GLU A 71 8.96 0.91 -3.95
N VAL A 72 8.56 0.15 -2.93
CA VAL A 72 9.39 -0.91 -2.35
C VAL A 72 8.73 -2.28 -2.56
N PRO A 73 9.38 -3.21 -3.30
CA PRO A 73 8.93 -4.58 -3.39
C PRO A 73 9.03 -5.27 -2.02
N LEU A 74 7.95 -5.92 -1.61
CA LEU A 74 7.92 -6.65 -0.33
C LEU A 74 8.41 -8.07 -0.57
N GLY A 75 9.70 -8.18 -0.89
CA GLY A 75 10.30 -9.42 -1.39
C GLY A 75 11.72 -9.24 -1.91
N ASN A 76 12.60 -8.67 -1.10
CA ASN A 76 14.02 -9.02 -0.95
C ASN A 76 14.53 -8.26 0.28
N ALA A 77 15.36 -8.90 1.09
CA ALA A 77 15.95 -8.28 2.26
C ALA A 77 16.65 -6.99 1.83
N VAL A 78 16.33 -5.87 2.48
CA VAL A 78 17.23 -4.71 2.47
C VAL A 78 18.55 -5.23 3.04
N PRO A 79 19.68 -5.18 2.31
CA PRO A 79 20.96 -5.48 2.93
C PRO A 79 21.19 -4.38 3.96
N VAL A 80 21.02 -4.73 5.24
CA VAL A 80 21.55 -3.96 6.36
C VAL A 80 23.05 -4.14 6.45
#